data_AF-A0A1G7P821-F1
#
_entry.id   AF-A0A1G7P821-F1
#
_cell.length_a   1.000
_cell.length_b   1.000
_cell.length_c   1.000
_cell.angle_alpha   90.00
_cell.angle_beta   90.00
_cell.angle_gamma   90.00
#
_symmetry.space_group_name_H-M   'P 1'
#
loop_
_entity.id
_entity.type
_entity.pdbx_description
1 polymer ?
#
loop_
_entity_poly.entity_id
_entity_poly.type
_entity_poly.pdbx_seq_one_letter_code
_entity_poly.pdbx_strand_id
1 'polypeptide(L)'
;MQFEPSRWPGRVVPSTDADVDIAVESLCVRASWPDADRRWVRRLLEPWFTAGWSVDALLTAVDTKPDGTRQGRPRSRAQVAHEFLRARLRTWTADGAGLASPPLKGMTLGEWYRVNRRNAALHAPRRSAALTSEGERARAASRALAHRRDPVERSREKGRRRQEVLDSLLVPGQEAPSFADSWRLVAEIVPVPRVCSACGHVRNEVARPAHRVA
;
A
#
# COMPACT_ATOMS: atom_id res chain seq x y z
N MET A 1 21.22 -0.80 -22.40
CA MET A 1 20.23 -1.75 -21.85
C MET A 1 18.88 -1.04 -21.95
N GLN A 2 17.98 -1.48 -22.83
CA GLN A 2 16.67 -0.83 -22.99
C GLN A 2 15.69 -1.48 -22.02
N PHE A 3 15.10 -0.69 -21.13
CA PHE A 3 14.02 -1.18 -20.26
C PHE A 3 12.68 -1.02 -20.99
N GLU A 4 11.86 -2.07 -20.97
CA GLU A 4 10.43 -1.89 -21.26
C GLU A 4 9.83 -0.93 -20.23
N PRO A 5 9.00 0.06 -20.62
CA PRO A 5 8.40 1.02 -19.70
C PRO A 5 7.64 0.37 -18.52
N SER A 6 6.94 -0.73 -18.76
CA SER A 6 6.24 -1.48 -17.70
C SER A 6 7.18 -2.10 -16.66
N ARG A 7 8.45 -2.31 -17.01
CA ARG A 7 9.48 -2.93 -16.18
C ARG A 7 10.43 -1.94 -15.52
N TRP A 8 10.26 -0.64 -15.72
CA TRP A 8 11.09 0.36 -15.05
C TRP A 8 11.03 0.19 -13.53
N PRO A 9 12.16 0.11 -12.82
CA PRO A 9 12.13 0.00 -11.37
C PRO A 9 11.57 1.27 -10.71
N GLY A 10 10.44 1.15 -10.02
CA GLY A 10 9.71 2.32 -9.50
C GLY A 10 10.49 3.21 -8.53
N ARG A 11 11.39 2.60 -7.74
CA ARG A 11 12.26 3.28 -6.77
C ARG A 11 13.54 3.87 -7.38
N VAL A 12 13.83 3.61 -8.65
CA VAL A 12 15.04 4.10 -9.30
C VAL A 12 14.84 5.53 -9.79
N VAL A 13 15.80 6.39 -9.47
CA VAL A 13 15.88 7.75 -10.00
C VAL A 13 16.48 7.66 -11.41
N PRO A 14 15.79 8.13 -12.46
CA PRO A 14 16.34 8.13 -13.81
C PRO A 14 17.54 9.08 -13.89
N SER A 15 18.61 8.63 -14.55
CA SER A 15 19.90 9.35 -14.60
C SER A 15 20.27 9.86 -15.98
N THR A 16 19.69 9.28 -17.03
CA THR A 16 19.94 9.66 -18.42
C THR A 16 18.64 10.11 -19.10
N ASP A 17 18.73 10.82 -20.22
CA ASP A 17 17.54 11.24 -20.97
C ASP A 17 16.65 10.08 -21.40
N ALA A 18 17.27 8.95 -21.78
CA ALA A 18 16.55 7.74 -22.12
C ALA A 18 15.87 7.12 -20.90
N ASP A 19 16.51 7.15 -19.72
CA ASP A 19 15.88 6.70 -18.47
C ASP A 19 14.68 7.59 -18.12
N VAL A 20 14.79 8.90 -18.34
CA VAL A 20 13.69 9.85 -18.09
C VAL A 20 12.49 9.53 -18.98
N ASP A 21 12.70 9.29 -20.27
CA ASP A 21 11.62 8.89 -21.19
C ASP A 21 10.91 7.61 -20.74
N ILE A 22 11.70 6.59 -20.37
CA ILE A 22 11.18 5.31 -19.89
C ILE A 22 10.44 5.46 -18.56
N ALA A 23 10.97 6.27 -17.63
CA ALA A 23 10.36 6.54 -16.33
C ALA A 23 9.04 7.31 -16.47
N VAL A 24 8.97 8.27 -17.39
CA VAL A 24 7.72 9.00 -17.73
C VAL A 24 6.68 8.04 -18.29
N GLU A 25 7.05 7.19 -19.25
CA GLU A 25 6.12 6.21 -19.79
C GLU A 25 5.66 5.21 -18.71
N SER A 26 6.58 4.75 -17.86
CA SER A 26 6.26 3.90 -16.71
C SER A 26 5.26 4.56 -15.76
N LEU A 27 5.41 5.87 -15.49
CA LEU A 27 4.49 6.61 -14.64
C LEU A 27 3.10 6.67 -15.27
N CYS A 28 3.00 7.02 -16.56
CA CYS A 28 1.73 7.10 -17.27
C CYS A 28 1.01 5.74 -17.34
N VAL A 29 1.74 4.65 -17.55
CA VAL A 29 1.19 3.28 -17.54
C VAL A 29 0.64 2.93 -16.15
N ARG A 30 1.43 3.13 -15.08
CA ARG A 30 1.00 2.79 -13.71
C ARG A 30 -0.14 3.65 -13.21
N ALA A 31 -0.17 4.92 -13.59
CA ALA A 31 -1.26 5.83 -13.28
C ALA A 31 -2.52 5.60 -14.15
N SER A 32 -2.45 4.69 -15.14
CA SER A 32 -3.52 4.44 -16.12
C SER A 32 -3.94 5.71 -16.89
N TRP A 33 -2.97 6.48 -17.37
CA TRP A 33 -3.18 7.72 -18.14
C TRP A 33 -2.78 7.55 -19.61
N PRO A 34 -3.54 6.77 -20.41
CA PRO A 34 -3.22 6.52 -21.81
C PRO A 34 -3.23 7.80 -22.66
N ASP A 35 -4.04 8.78 -22.28
CA ASP A 35 -4.27 10.08 -22.91
C ASP A 35 -3.19 11.14 -22.56
N ALA A 36 -2.24 10.85 -21.68
CA ALA A 36 -1.25 11.83 -21.27
C ALA A 36 -0.30 12.22 -22.41
N ASP A 37 -0.04 13.53 -22.58
CA ASP A 37 1.06 13.96 -23.45
C ASP A 37 2.40 13.76 -22.74
N ARG A 38 3.17 12.77 -23.20
CA ARG A 38 4.46 12.37 -22.62
C ARG A 38 5.48 13.51 -22.66
N ARG A 39 5.46 14.37 -23.68
CA ARG A 39 6.40 15.49 -23.80
C ARG A 39 6.13 16.54 -22.73
N TRP A 40 4.87 16.82 -22.44
CA TRP A 40 4.50 17.74 -21.35
C TRP A 40 4.78 17.15 -19.97
N VAL A 41 4.48 15.86 -19.77
CA VAL A 41 4.78 15.16 -18.52
C VAL A 41 6.29 15.12 -18.27
N ARG A 42 7.10 14.81 -19.30
CA ARG A 42 8.56 14.84 -19.21
C ARG A 42 9.07 16.20 -18.75
N ARG A 43 8.68 17.29 -19.44
CA ARG A 43 9.11 18.65 -19.08
C ARG A 43 8.73 19.04 -17.65
N LEU A 44 7.57 18.57 -17.18
CA LEU A 44 7.12 18.83 -15.82
C LEU A 44 7.94 18.07 -14.77
N LEU A 45 8.33 16.82 -15.06
CA LEU A 45 8.97 15.91 -14.11
C LEU A 45 10.50 15.98 -14.10
N GLU A 46 11.12 16.52 -15.13
CA GLU A 46 12.58 16.64 -15.24
C GLU A 46 13.23 17.30 -13.99
N PRO A 47 12.73 18.43 -13.46
CA PRO A 47 13.28 19.02 -12.23
C PRO A 47 13.15 18.11 -11.00
N TRP A 48 12.12 17.26 -10.95
CA TRP A 48 11.87 16.35 -9.85
C TRP A 48 12.87 15.19 -9.89
N PHE A 49 13.12 14.63 -11.07
CA PHE A 49 14.12 13.59 -11.25
C PHE A 49 15.52 14.10 -10.92
N THR A 50 15.88 15.32 -11.33
CA THR A 50 17.14 15.97 -10.92
C THR A 50 17.24 16.14 -9.40
N ALA A 51 16.12 16.40 -8.72
CA ALA A 51 16.04 16.47 -7.27
C ALA A 51 16.03 15.10 -6.56
N GLY A 52 16.27 13.99 -7.28
CA GLY A 52 16.36 12.65 -6.70
C GLY A 52 15.02 11.94 -6.51
N TRP A 53 13.95 12.42 -7.13
CA TRP A 53 12.65 11.78 -7.09
C TRP A 53 12.61 10.54 -7.99
N SER A 54 11.91 9.50 -7.54
CA SER A 54 11.65 8.29 -8.32
C SER A 54 10.19 8.24 -8.78
N VAL A 55 9.86 7.35 -9.71
CA VAL A 55 8.48 7.18 -10.20
C VAL A 55 7.52 6.87 -9.05
N ASP A 56 7.90 5.97 -8.13
CA ASP A 56 7.05 5.62 -6.98
C ASP A 56 6.89 6.81 -6.03
N ALA A 57 7.92 7.65 -5.87
CA ALA A 57 7.83 8.86 -5.07
C ALA A 57 6.83 9.85 -5.68
N LEU A 58 6.87 10.03 -7.00
CA LEU A 58 5.93 10.89 -7.72
C LEU A 58 4.49 10.35 -7.67
N LEU A 59 4.29 9.05 -7.87
CA LEU A 59 2.98 8.41 -7.74
C LEU A 59 2.43 8.59 -6.31
N THR A 60 3.28 8.44 -5.30
CA THR A 60 2.90 8.70 -3.90
C THR A 60 2.51 10.15 -3.69
N ALA A 61 3.32 11.09 -4.19
CA ALA A 61 3.07 12.53 -4.07
C ALA A 61 1.85 13.04 -4.83
N VAL A 62 1.34 12.29 -5.81
CA VAL A 62 0.05 12.58 -6.45
C VAL A 62 -1.11 12.37 -5.47
N ASP A 63 -0.98 11.38 -4.58
CA ASP A 63 -2.04 10.99 -3.65
C ASP A 63 -1.89 11.60 -2.26
N THR A 64 -0.65 11.91 -1.83
CA THR A 64 -0.35 12.48 -0.52
C THR A 64 0.39 13.81 -0.61
N LYS A 65 0.20 14.63 0.42
CA LYS A 65 0.92 15.89 0.66
C LYS A 65 2.20 15.64 1.47
N PRO A 66 3.10 16.64 1.58
CA PRO A 66 4.29 16.54 2.44
C PRO A 66 3.98 16.21 3.91
N ASP A 67 2.84 16.69 4.43
CA ASP A 67 2.37 16.42 5.80
C ASP A 67 1.77 14.99 5.98
N GLY A 68 1.78 14.17 4.93
CA GLY A 68 1.21 12.82 4.92
C GLY A 68 -0.30 12.77 4.72
N THR A 69 -1.00 13.90 4.66
CA THR A 69 -2.44 13.93 4.40
C THR A 69 -2.75 13.65 2.93
N ARG A 70 -3.96 13.15 2.65
CA ARG A 70 -4.38 12.87 1.27
C ARG A 70 -4.62 14.17 0.50
N GLN A 71 -4.22 14.20 -0.77
CA GLN A 71 -4.43 15.36 -1.65
C GLN A 71 -5.89 15.47 -2.16
N GLY A 72 -6.67 14.40 -2.13
CA GLY A 72 -8.08 14.40 -2.53
C GLY A 72 -8.40 13.32 -3.57
N ARG A 73 -9.37 13.59 -4.45
CA ARG A 73 -9.85 12.59 -5.42
C ARG A 73 -8.82 12.30 -6.52
N PRO A 74 -8.77 11.07 -7.06
CA PRO A 74 -7.98 10.73 -8.24
C PRO A 74 -8.34 11.59 -9.46
N ARG A 75 -7.45 11.60 -10.47
CA ARG A 75 -7.68 12.29 -11.74
C ARG A 75 -8.97 11.79 -12.40
N SER A 76 -9.82 12.70 -12.87
CA SER A 76 -10.95 12.36 -13.73
C SER A 76 -10.54 12.31 -15.20
N ARG A 77 -11.28 11.58 -16.04
CA ARG A 77 -10.98 11.47 -17.49
C ARG A 77 -11.06 12.81 -18.24
N ALA A 78 -11.79 13.80 -17.72
CA ALA A 78 -11.90 15.13 -18.32
C ALA A 78 -10.69 16.03 -18.02
N GLN A 79 -9.86 15.67 -17.04
CA GLN A 79 -8.71 16.47 -16.64
C GLN A 79 -7.48 16.11 -17.46
N VAL A 80 -6.79 17.13 -17.96
CA VAL A 80 -5.52 16.97 -18.65
C VAL A 80 -4.45 16.48 -17.67
N ALA A 81 -3.78 15.37 -18.01
CA ALA A 81 -2.87 14.67 -17.09
C ALA A 81 -1.74 15.54 -16.55
N HIS A 82 -1.07 16.34 -17.40
CA HIS A 82 0.05 17.18 -16.98
C HIS A 82 -0.40 18.36 -16.11
N GLU A 83 -1.59 18.92 -16.33
CA GLU A 83 -2.16 19.98 -15.49
C GLU A 83 -2.55 19.44 -14.12
N PHE A 84 -3.19 18.27 -14.09
CA PHE A 84 -3.49 17.55 -12.86
C PHE A 84 -2.22 17.27 -12.06
N LEU A 85 -1.18 16.73 -12.71
CA LEU A 85 0.11 16.45 -12.08
C LEU A 85 0.75 17.74 -11.53
N ARG A 86 0.75 18.82 -12.31
CA ARG A 86 1.27 20.14 -11.87
C ARG A 86 0.53 20.64 -10.63
N ALA A 87 -0.79 20.54 -10.61
CA ALA A 87 -1.59 20.97 -9.46
C ALA A 87 -1.28 20.15 -8.19
N ARG A 88 -1.10 18.84 -8.34
CA ARG A 88 -0.73 17.93 -7.22
C ARG A 88 0.67 18.16 -6.69
N LEU A 89 1.62 18.38 -7.58
CA LEU A 89 3.01 18.58 -7.22
C LEU A 89 3.29 19.98 -6.66
N ARG A 90 2.41 20.97 -6.91
CA ARG A 90 2.56 22.32 -6.34
C ARG A 90 2.63 22.34 -4.81
N THR A 91 1.91 21.44 -4.13
CA THR A 91 1.92 21.32 -2.65
C THR A 91 3.29 20.90 -2.11
N TRP A 92 4.13 20.29 -2.93
CA TRP A 92 5.50 19.87 -2.60
C TRP A 92 6.55 20.95 -2.95
N THR A 93 6.11 22.12 -3.43
CA THR A 93 6.96 23.28 -3.80
C THR A 93 6.57 24.58 -3.08
N ALA A 94 5.54 24.55 -2.24
CA ALA A 94 4.80 25.74 -1.81
C ALA A 94 5.59 26.70 -0.88
N ASP A 95 6.67 26.25 -0.25
CA ASP A 95 7.36 27.01 0.80
C ASP A 95 8.53 27.88 0.28
N GLY A 96 8.70 28.03 -1.03
CA GLY A 96 9.73 28.92 -1.63
C GLY A 96 11.19 28.48 -1.42
N ALA A 97 11.43 27.44 -0.62
CA ALA A 97 12.75 26.91 -0.26
C ALA A 97 13.29 25.83 -1.22
N GLY A 98 12.63 25.61 -2.36
CA GLY A 98 12.94 24.53 -3.30
C GLY A 98 11.98 23.34 -3.18
N LEU A 99 12.32 22.22 -3.83
CA LEU A 99 11.51 21.00 -3.75
C LEU A 99 11.63 20.39 -2.34
N ALA A 100 10.49 20.04 -1.75
CA ALA A 100 10.46 19.25 -0.52
C ALA A 100 11.13 17.87 -0.73
N SER A 101 11.52 17.24 0.38
CA SER A 101 12.07 15.89 0.34
C SER A 101 11.05 14.88 -0.24
N PRO A 102 11.48 13.91 -1.07
CA PRO A 102 10.56 12.94 -1.65
C PRO A 102 9.93 12.05 -0.58
N PRO A 103 8.64 11.66 -0.72
CA PRO A 103 7.98 10.76 0.22
C PRO A 103 8.65 9.38 0.28
N LEU A 104 9.28 8.98 -0.83
CA LEU A 104 10.03 7.74 -0.96
C LEU A 104 11.42 8.07 -1.48
N LYS A 105 12.43 7.77 -0.66
CA LYS A 105 13.84 7.95 -1.06
C LYS A 105 14.16 7.12 -2.30
N GLY A 106 14.52 7.78 -3.39
CA GLY A 106 15.00 7.12 -4.60
C GLY A 106 16.31 6.36 -4.35
N MET A 107 16.63 5.44 -5.24
CA MET A 107 17.93 4.76 -5.28
C MET A 107 18.47 4.77 -6.70
N THR A 108 19.76 4.53 -6.84
CA THR A 108 20.40 4.38 -8.16
C THR A 108 20.04 3.03 -8.79
N LEU A 109 20.13 2.92 -10.11
CA LEU A 109 19.88 1.66 -10.81
C LEU A 109 20.84 0.54 -10.34
N GLY A 110 22.11 0.87 -10.09
CA GLY A 110 23.09 -0.09 -9.58
C GLY A 110 22.79 -0.58 -8.15
N GLU A 111 22.28 0.28 -7.27
CA GLU A 111 21.77 -0.13 -5.96
C GLU A 111 20.55 -1.04 -6.08
N TRP A 112 19.61 -0.70 -6.96
CA TRP A 112 18.44 -1.51 -7.20
C TRP A 112 18.81 -2.92 -7.67
N TYR A 113 19.76 -3.07 -8.59
CA TYR A 113 20.24 -4.38 -9.02
C TYR A 113 20.86 -5.19 -7.88
N ARG A 114 21.60 -4.54 -6.97
CA ARG A 114 22.19 -5.21 -5.80
C ARG A 114 21.11 -5.72 -4.84
N VAL A 115 20.13 -4.87 -4.52
CA VAL A 115 18.99 -5.26 -3.66
C VAL A 115 18.17 -6.36 -4.32
N ASN A 116 17.84 -6.23 -5.60
CA ASN A 116 17.03 -7.20 -6.32
C ASN A 116 17.72 -8.56 -6.42
N ARG A 117 19.04 -8.59 -6.67
CA ARG A 117 19.82 -9.84 -6.68
C ARG A 117 19.85 -10.52 -5.32
N ARG A 118 20.02 -9.73 -4.23
CA ARG A 118 19.94 -10.24 -2.86
C ARG A 118 18.56 -10.82 -2.56
N ASN A 119 17.49 -10.12 -2.91
CA ASN A 119 16.12 -10.58 -2.70
C ASN A 119 15.82 -11.85 -3.53
N ALA A 120 16.27 -11.90 -4.78
CA ALA A 120 16.13 -13.09 -5.62
C ALA A 120 16.84 -14.30 -5.01
N ALA A 121 18.01 -14.12 -4.40
CA ALA A 121 18.71 -15.20 -3.68
C ALA A 121 17.99 -15.62 -2.39
N LEU A 122 17.46 -14.67 -1.62
CA LEU A 122 16.73 -14.95 -0.38
C LEU A 122 15.40 -15.68 -0.62
N HIS A 123 14.70 -15.31 -1.69
CA HIS A 123 13.41 -15.87 -2.08
C HIS A 123 13.54 -16.96 -3.16
N ALA A 124 14.76 -17.37 -3.50
CA ALA A 124 14.97 -18.48 -4.40
C ALA A 124 14.28 -19.72 -3.81
N PRO A 125 13.49 -20.47 -4.61
CA PRO A 125 12.90 -21.71 -4.16
C PRO A 125 14.01 -22.60 -3.59
N ARG A 126 13.92 -22.92 -2.30
CA ARG A 126 14.84 -23.89 -1.70
C ARG A 126 14.64 -25.19 -2.46
N ARG A 127 15.70 -25.73 -3.06
CA ARG A 127 15.68 -27.07 -3.63
C ARG A 127 15.25 -28.01 -2.51
N SER A 128 14.05 -28.58 -2.63
CA SER A 128 13.63 -29.61 -1.69
C SER A 128 14.54 -30.81 -1.90
N ALA A 129 15.34 -31.15 -0.89
CA ALA A 129 16.01 -32.44 -0.89
C ALA A 129 14.96 -33.55 -1.04
N ALA A 130 15.33 -34.63 -1.73
CA ALA A 130 14.50 -35.83 -1.74
C ALA A 130 14.21 -36.21 -0.29
N LEU A 131 12.94 -36.53 0.01
CA LEU A 131 12.61 -37.01 1.34
C LEU A 131 13.34 -38.34 1.57
N THR A 132 13.79 -38.56 2.80
CA THR A 132 14.17 -39.92 3.21
C THR A 132 12.93 -40.82 3.17
N SER A 133 13.13 -42.13 3.13
CA SER A 133 12.04 -43.12 3.18
C SER A 133 11.12 -42.95 4.40
N GLU A 134 11.64 -42.42 5.50
CA GLU A 134 10.84 -42.01 6.67
C GLU A 134 10.00 -40.76 6.38
N GLY A 135 10.59 -39.75 5.76
CA GLY A 135 9.87 -38.56 5.33
C GLY A 135 8.74 -38.88 4.34
N GLU A 136 8.98 -39.80 3.40
CA GLU A 136 7.96 -40.25 2.44
C GLU A 136 6.79 -40.93 3.14
N ARG A 137 7.07 -41.81 4.12
CA ARG A 137 6.04 -42.44 4.95
C ARG A 137 5.25 -41.42 5.76
N ALA A 138 5.91 -40.43 6.36
CA ALA A 138 5.24 -39.36 7.11
C ALA A 138 4.35 -38.48 6.19
N ARG A 139 4.83 -38.16 4.98
CA ARG A 139 4.05 -37.42 3.98
C ARG A 139 2.83 -38.23 3.51
N ALA A 140 3.00 -39.52 3.25
CA ALA A 140 1.90 -40.40 2.86
C ALA A 140 0.85 -40.52 3.98
N ALA A 141 1.29 -40.69 5.24
CA ALA A 141 0.40 -40.73 6.40
C ALA A 141 -0.37 -39.41 6.58
N SER A 142 0.31 -38.27 6.46
CA SER A 142 -0.32 -36.95 6.55
C SER A 142 -1.36 -36.72 5.45
N ARG A 143 -1.06 -37.13 4.20
CA ARG A 143 -2.02 -37.06 3.08
C ARG A 143 -3.22 -37.99 3.31
N ALA A 144 -2.99 -39.23 3.75
CA ALA A 144 -4.05 -40.18 4.06
C ALA A 144 -4.99 -39.66 5.17
N LEU A 145 -4.43 -39.02 6.21
CA LEU A 145 -5.21 -38.35 7.27
C LEU A 145 -5.98 -37.13 6.74
N ALA A 146 -5.38 -36.35 5.83
CA ALA A 146 -6.02 -35.19 5.22
C ALA A 146 -7.19 -35.55 4.29
N HIS A 147 -7.15 -36.74 3.65
CA HIS A 147 -8.24 -37.25 2.82
C HIS A 147 -9.38 -37.88 3.65
N ARG A 148 -9.12 -38.33 4.88
CA ARG A 148 -10.14 -38.94 5.75
C ARG A 148 -10.96 -37.94 6.56
N ARG A 149 -10.47 -36.72 6.79
CA ARG A 149 -11.19 -35.70 7.58
C ARG A 149 -12.01 -34.78 6.69
N ASP A 150 -13.29 -34.65 7.01
CA ASP A 150 -14.22 -33.68 6.41
C ASP A 150 -13.55 -32.29 6.39
N PRO A 151 -13.46 -31.62 5.23
CA PRO A 151 -13.00 -30.24 5.13
C PRO A 151 -13.62 -29.28 6.17
N VAL A 152 -14.89 -29.48 6.51
CA VAL A 152 -15.61 -28.65 7.50
C VAL A 152 -15.07 -28.90 8.91
N GLU A 153 -14.87 -30.15 9.30
CA GLU A 153 -14.27 -30.49 10.60
C GLU A 153 -12.83 -29.97 10.73
N ARG A 154 -12.04 -30.06 9.65
CA ARG A 154 -10.68 -29.48 9.63
C ARG A 154 -10.69 -27.97 9.82
N SER A 155 -11.64 -27.28 9.18
CA SER A 155 -11.82 -25.84 9.34
C SER A 155 -12.21 -25.49 10.79
N ARG A 156 -13.16 -26.24 11.37
CA ARG A 156 -13.59 -26.06 12.77
C ARG A 156 -12.46 -26.33 13.77
N GLU A 157 -11.68 -27.39 13.58
CA GLU A 157 -10.53 -27.71 14.44
C GLU A 157 -9.43 -26.64 14.34
N LYS A 158 -9.15 -26.14 13.14
CA LYS A 158 -8.22 -25.02 12.95
C LYS A 158 -8.72 -23.74 13.63
N GLY A 159 -10.03 -23.49 13.58
CA GLY A 159 -10.69 -22.40 14.32
C GLY A 159 -10.50 -22.53 15.82
N ARG A 160 -10.77 -23.72 16.39
CA ARG A 160 -10.57 -24.00 17.83
C ARG A 160 -9.12 -23.79 18.25
N ARG A 161 -8.15 -24.38 17.55
CA ARG A 161 -6.71 -24.20 17.87
C ARG A 161 -6.28 -22.74 17.81
N ARG A 162 -6.80 -21.98 16.84
CA ARG A 162 -6.51 -20.55 16.75
C ARG A 162 -7.09 -19.80 17.95
N GLN A 163 -8.32 -20.13 18.35
CA GLN A 163 -8.95 -19.52 19.51
C GLN A 163 -8.18 -19.85 20.80
N GLU A 164 -7.83 -21.12 21.02
CA GLU A 164 -7.02 -21.55 22.17
C GLU A 164 -5.69 -20.79 22.27
N VAL A 165 -5.01 -20.56 21.14
CA VAL A 165 -3.78 -19.77 21.11
C VAL A 165 -4.07 -18.30 21.45
N LEU A 166 -5.14 -17.71 20.90
CA LEU A 166 -5.49 -16.32 21.23
C LEU A 166 -5.87 -16.17 22.71
N ASP A 167 -6.58 -17.14 23.27
CA ASP A 167 -6.96 -17.17 24.68
C ASP A 167 -5.72 -17.35 25.57
N SER A 168 -4.72 -18.12 25.13
CA SER A 168 -3.45 -18.27 25.84
C SER A 168 -2.59 -16.99 25.90
N LEU A 169 -2.86 -16.03 25.01
CA LEU A 169 -2.20 -14.73 25.00
C LEU A 169 -2.88 -13.71 25.93
N LEU A 170 -4.04 -14.04 26.51
CA LEU A 170 -4.71 -13.17 27.48
C LEU A 170 -3.93 -13.14 28.80
N VAL A 171 -3.88 -11.96 29.42
CA VAL A 171 -3.32 -11.80 30.76
C VAL A 171 -4.22 -12.54 31.76
N PRO A 172 -3.67 -13.30 32.73
CA PRO A 172 -4.48 -14.00 33.72
C PRO A 172 -5.49 -13.07 34.42
N GLY A 173 -6.77 -13.44 34.40
CA GLY A 173 -7.87 -12.65 34.96
C GLY A 173 -8.52 -11.64 34.00
N GLN A 174 -8.10 -11.58 32.73
CA GLN A 174 -8.73 -10.79 31.69
C GLN A 174 -9.54 -11.68 30.75
N GLU A 175 -10.78 -11.28 30.46
CA GLU A 175 -11.61 -11.93 29.44
C GLU A 175 -11.32 -11.34 28.06
N ALA A 176 -11.44 -12.17 27.01
CA ALA A 176 -11.32 -11.68 25.64
C ALA A 176 -12.43 -10.64 25.38
N PRO A 177 -12.10 -9.48 24.78
CA PRO A 177 -13.10 -8.48 24.44
C PRO A 177 -14.12 -9.08 23.48
N SER A 178 -15.40 -8.95 23.83
CA SER A 178 -16.48 -9.44 23.01
C SER A 178 -16.63 -8.58 21.74
N PHE A 179 -17.44 -9.07 20.80
CA PHE A 179 -17.83 -8.27 19.65
C PHE A 179 -18.54 -6.98 20.05
N ALA A 180 -19.34 -7.02 21.12
CA ALA A 180 -20.01 -5.83 21.65
C ALA A 180 -19.03 -4.81 22.24
N ASP A 181 -17.96 -5.28 22.90
CA ASP A 181 -16.91 -4.42 23.44
C ASP A 181 -16.08 -3.77 22.33
N SER A 182 -15.77 -4.55 21.28
CA SER A 182 -15.11 -4.04 20.07
C SER A 182 -15.97 -2.99 19.38
N TRP A 183 -17.29 -3.18 19.29
CA TRP A 183 -18.21 -2.20 18.72
C TRP A 183 -18.36 -0.95 19.56
N ARG A 184 -18.35 -1.05 20.90
CA ARG A 184 -18.33 0.12 21.79
C ARG A 184 -17.09 0.96 21.56
N LEU A 185 -15.91 0.34 21.49
CA LEU A 185 -14.64 1.02 21.19
C LEU A 185 -14.68 1.72 19.81
N VAL A 186 -15.22 1.05 18.80
CA VAL A 186 -15.37 1.66 17.46
C VAL A 186 -16.36 2.82 17.47
N ALA A 187 -17.48 2.72 18.20
CA ALA A 187 -18.48 3.78 18.31
C ALA A 187 -17.98 5.00 19.10
N GLU A 188 -17.02 4.83 20.01
CA GLU A 188 -16.35 5.93 20.72
C GLU A 188 -15.35 6.68 19.84
N ILE A 189 -14.68 5.98 18.91
CA ILE A 189 -13.64 6.54 18.04
C ILE A 189 -14.22 7.12 16.75
N VAL A 190 -15.28 6.50 16.22
CA VAL A 190 -15.92 6.90 14.97
C VAL A 190 -17.34 7.36 15.28
N PRO A 191 -17.70 8.65 15.07
CA PRO A 191 -19.07 9.09 15.19
C PRO A 191 -19.90 8.36 14.12
N VAL A 192 -20.57 7.28 14.52
CA VAL A 192 -21.42 6.51 13.61
C VAL A 192 -22.71 7.30 13.44
N PRO A 193 -23.02 7.76 12.22
CA PRO A 193 -24.25 8.51 11.99
C PRO A 193 -25.46 7.62 12.33
N ARG A 194 -26.30 8.07 13.26
CA ARG A 194 -27.55 7.36 13.56
C ARG A 194 -28.53 7.59 12.40
N VAL A 195 -28.80 6.53 11.66
CA VAL A 195 -29.84 6.50 10.63
C VAL A 195 -31.17 6.28 11.32
N CYS A 196 -32.13 7.18 11.11
CA CYS A 196 -33.48 7.00 11.61
C CYS A 196 -34.12 5.78 10.93
N SER A 197 -34.52 4.77 11.71
CA SER A 197 -35.16 3.55 11.20
C SER A 197 -36.52 3.78 10.53
N ALA A 198 -37.15 4.94 10.75
CA ALA A 198 -38.44 5.28 10.14
C ALA A 198 -38.34 6.01 8.80
N CYS A 199 -37.28 6.80 8.56
CA CYS A 199 -37.19 7.65 7.36
C CYS A 199 -35.83 7.64 6.66
N GLY A 200 -34.87 6.81 7.10
CA GLY A 200 -33.57 6.64 6.46
C GLY A 200 -32.62 7.84 6.54
N HIS A 201 -33.01 8.93 7.20
CA HIS A 201 -32.17 10.12 7.33
C HIS A 201 -31.06 9.91 8.38
N VAL A 202 -29.85 10.28 8.01
CA VAL A 202 -28.67 10.36 8.88
C VAL A 202 -28.76 11.65 9.72
N ARG A 203 -28.89 11.53 11.04
CA ARG A 203 -28.69 12.68 11.95
C ARG A 203 -27.20 12.80 12.28
N ASN A 204 -26.55 13.84 11.76
CA ASN A 204 -25.25 14.27 12.28
C ASN A 204 -25.49 15.14 13.51
N GLU A 205 -25.36 14.57 14.70
CA GLU A 205 -25.26 15.38 15.92
C GLU A 205 -23.90 16.06 15.92
N VAL A 206 -23.86 17.31 15.48
CA VAL A 206 -22.70 18.17 15.65
C VAL A 206 -22.58 18.47 17.13
N ALA A 207 -21.67 17.79 17.82
CA ALA A 207 -21.27 18.16 19.17
C ALA A 207 -20.71 19.60 19.12
N ARG A 208 -21.48 20.57 19.63
CA ARG A 208 -20.95 21.91 19.91
C ARG A 208 -19.95 21.76 21.07
N PRO A 209 -18.69 22.22 20.94
CA PRO A 209 -17.80 22.29 22.08
C PRO A 209 -18.36 23.32 23.07
N ALA A 210 -18.67 22.86 24.29
CA ALA A 210 -18.94 23.75 25.41
C ALA A 210 -17.62 24.39 25.83
N HIS A 211 -17.32 25.59 25.31
CA HIS A 211 -16.39 26.49 25.96
C HIS A 211 -16.98 26.86 27.32
N ARG A 212 -16.40 26.35 28.41
CA ARG A 212 -16.47 27.00 29.72
C ARG A 212 -15.18 27.76 29.93
N VAL A 213 -15.30 29.08 29.83
CA VAL A 213 -14.40 30.04 30.46
C VAL A 213 -14.94 30.28 31.86
N ALA A 214 -14.15 29.94 32.87
CA ALA A 214 -14.05 30.60 34.18
C ALA A 214 -12.87 29.94 34.92
#